data_AF-A0A946XHZ2-F1
#
_entry.id   AF-A0A946XHZ2-F1
#
_cell.length_a   1.000
_cell.length_b   1.000
_cell.length_c   1.000
_cell.angle_alpha   90.00
_cell.angle_beta   90.00
_cell.angle_gamma   90.00
#
_symmetry.space_group_name_H-M   'P 1'
#
loop_
_entity.id
_entity.type
_entity.pdbx_description
1 polymer ?
#
loop_
_entity_poly.entity_id
_entity_poly.type
_entity_poly.pdbx_seq_one_letter_code
_entity_poly.pdbx_strand_id
1 'polypeptide(L)'
;MTSIRAVILGDELLTAAGDPKGIGWLGRVQARLPAASDISMFPLPMIGETSSDLLDRFKSEALPRFSDQSENKLILCLGSSDIAAGLTISRSRLNLATVLDDAIREGISVFVIGPTPTGVPEFDAEVNHLSDGFADVVKRRQLTYVDCFSPLVEHEGWLKELTESSRRLPGQVGYGLIAWLVMNRGWFEFLGLEEN
;
A
#
# COMPACT_ATOMS: atom_id res chain seq x y z
N MET A 1 1.99 5.64 -26.88
CA MET A 1 1.61 5.17 -25.53
C MET A 1 2.69 5.68 -24.60
N THR A 2 2.33 6.41 -23.55
CA THR A 2 3.30 6.88 -22.56
C THR A 2 3.69 5.71 -21.68
N SER A 3 4.98 5.51 -21.47
CA SER A 3 5.49 4.46 -20.57
C SER A 3 5.22 4.88 -19.12
N ILE A 4 4.71 3.97 -18.29
CA ILE A 4 4.46 4.21 -16.87
C ILE A 4 5.56 3.53 -16.05
N ARG A 5 6.12 4.27 -15.09
CA ARG A 5 6.98 3.70 -14.05
C ARG A 5 6.32 3.85 -12.69
N ALA A 6 5.93 2.71 -12.13
CA ALA A 6 5.25 2.62 -10.85
C ALA A 6 6.21 2.07 -9.80
N VAL A 7 6.58 2.89 -8.82
CA VAL A 7 7.35 2.44 -7.65
C VAL A 7 6.40 2.17 -6.50
N ILE A 8 6.54 1.01 -5.87
CA ILE A 8 5.69 0.58 -4.76
C ILE A 8 6.55 0.44 -3.52
N LEU A 9 6.33 1.28 -2.52
CA LEU A 9 6.96 1.19 -1.20
C LEU A 9 5.97 0.57 -0.24
N GLY A 10 6.40 -0.40 0.56
CA GLY A 10 5.54 -1.00 1.56
C GLY A 10 6.24 -2.00 2.45
N ASP A 11 5.46 -2.64 3.31
CA ASP A 11 5.95 -3.58 4.31
C ASP A 11 6.04 -5.04 3.81
N GLU A 12 5.92 -6.00 4.72
CA GLU A 12 5.96 -7.43 4.41
C GLU A 12 4.86 -7.89 3.45
N LEU A 13 3.66 -7.30 3.47
CA LEU A 13 2.56 -7.77 2.61
C LEU A 13 2.82 -7.50 1.12
N LEU A 14 3.76 -6.61 0.79
CA LEU A 14 4.23 -6.40 -0.58
C LEU A 14 5.12 -7.57 -1.09
N THR A 15 5.65 -8.42 -0.21
CA THR A 15 6.52 -9.55 -0.57
C THR A 15 5.77 -10.80 -1.04
N ALA A 16 4.45 -10.85 -0.88
CA ALA A 16 3.62 -12.07 -0.98
C ALA A 16 3.87 -13.13 0.11
N ALA A 17 4.55 -12.79 1.21
CA ALA A 17 4.77 -13.72 2.32
C ALA A 17 3.44 -14.27 2.88
N GLY A 18 3.37 -15.58 3.08
CA GLY A 18 2.15 -16.28 3.50
C GLY A 18 1.25 -16.75 2.36
N ASP A 19 1.40 -16.21 1.14
CA ASP A 19 0.65 -16.70 -0.02
C ASP A 19 1.22 -18.03 -0.52
N PRO A 20 0.49 -19.16 -0.48
CA PRO A 20 0.98 -20.42 -1.00
C PRO A 20 1.22 -20.41 -2.51
N LYS A 21 0.69 -19.40 -3.23
CA LYS A 21 0.94 -19.20 -4.66
C LYS A 21 2.15 -18.32 -4.94
N GLY A 22 2.67 -17.59 -3.95
CA GLY A 22 3.76 -16.62 -4.12
C GLY A 22 3.43 -15.45 -5.04
N ILE A 23 2.13 -15.15 -5.26
CA ILE A 23 1.68 -14.09 -6.19
C ILE A 23 1.44 -12.79 -5.42
N GLY A 24 0.94 -12.88 -4.18
CA GLY A 24 0.56 -11.73 -3.36
C GLY A 24 -0.58 -10.91 -3.98
N TRP A 25 -0.91 -9.79 -3.37
CA TRP A 25 -1.95 -8.91 -3.91
C TRP A 25 -1.46 -8.22 -5.19
N LEU A 26 -0.19 -7.79 -5.24
CA LEU A 26 0.36 -7.06 -6.37
C LEU A 26 0.37 -7.91 -7.64
N GLY A 27 0.82 -9.17 -7.56
CA GLY A 27 0.78 -10.06 -8.73
C GLY A 27 -0.64 -10.35 -9.20
N ARG A 28 -1.62 -10.43 -8.30
CA ARG A 28 -3.05 -10.59 -8.65
C ARG A 28 -3.60 -9.36 -9.38
N VAL A 29 -3.18 -8.16 -8.97
CA VAL A 29 -3.53 -6.90 -9.65
C VAL A 29 -2.84 -6.81 -11.00
N GLN A 30 -1.55 -7.14 -11.09
CA GLN A 30 -0.78 -7.15 -12.34
C GLN A 30 -1.39 -8.11 -13.37
N ALA A 31 -1.89 -9.27 -12.93
CA ALA A 31 -2.56 -10.23 -13.80
C ALA A 31 -3.85 -9.70 -14.45
N ARG A 32 -4.37 -8.55 -14.01
CA ARG A 32 -5.55 -7.88 -14.59
C ARG A 32 -5.20 -6.72 -15.52
N LEU A 33 -3.92 -6.39 -15.68
CA LEU A 33 -3.51 -5.33 -16.60
C LEU A 33 -3.75 -5.76 -18.06
N PRO A 34 -4.19 -4.84 -18.94
CA PRO A 34 -4.26 -5.11 -20.37
C PRO A 34 -2.89 -5.51 -20.92
N ALA A 35 -2.83 -6.52 -21.79
CA ALA A 35 -1.59 -7.06 -22.35
C ALA A 35 -0.73 -6.03 -23.11
N ALA A 36 -1.34 -4.94 -23.60
CA ALA A 36 -0.65 -3.87 -24.32
C ALA A 36 -0.15 -2.73 -23.42
N SER A 37 -0.32 -2.82 -22.09
CA SER A 37 0.07 -1.74 -21.17
C SER A 37 1.59 -1.70 -21.00
N ASP A 38 2.20 -0.55 -21.28
CA ASP A 38 3.63 -0.31 -21.05
C ASP A 38 3.86 0.21 -19.63
N ILE A 39 3.81 -0.70 -18.64
CA ILE A 39 3.92 -0.39 -17.21
C ILE A 39 5.04 -1.20 -16.59
N SER A 40 6.06 -0.51 -16.08
CA SER A 40 7.11 -1.10 -15.25
C SER A 40 6.79 -0.89 -13.78
N MET A 41 6.68 -1.97 -13.01
CA MET A 41 6.41 -1.92 -11.56
C MET A 41 7.66 -2.32 -10.77
N PHE A 42 8.02 -1.51 -9.78
CA PHE A 42 9.19 -1.70 -8.91
C PHE A 42 8.74 -1.87 -7.45
N PRO A 43 8.39 -3.09 -7.01
CA PRO A 43 8.08 -3.35 -5.61
C PRO A 43 9.35 -3.29 -4.74
N LEU A 44 9.29 -2.52 -3.66
CA LEU A 44 10.38 -2.29 -2.71
C LEU A 44 9.90 -2.53 -1.27
N PRO A 45 9.67 -3.80 -0.89
CA PRO A 45 9.21 -4.17 0.43
C PRO A 45 10.28 -3.95 1.50
N MET A 46 9.89 -3.46 2.67
CA MET A 46 10.73 -3.36 3.87
C MET A 46 9.95 -3.83 5.10
N ILE A 47 10.31 -5.01 5.61
CA ILE A 47 9.60 -5.66 6.72
C ILE A 47 9.75 -4.83 8.00
N GLY A 48 8.64 -4.55 8.68
CA GLY A 48 8.64 -3.77 9.93
C GLY A 48 8.87 -2.28 9.74
N GLU A 49 8.81 -1.79 8.50
CA GLU A 49 8.94 -0.38 8.18
C GLU A 49 7.93 0.49 8.93
N THR A 50 8.42 1.53 9.60
CA THR A 50 7.60 2.62 10.13
C THR A 50 7.45 3.73 9.09
N SER A 51 6.50 4.65 9.31
CA SER A 51 6.37 5.86 8.50
C SER A 51 7.61 6.76 8.53
N SER A 52 8.43 6.68 9.60
CA SER A 52 9.70 7.44 9.66
C SER A 52 10.74 6.81 8.73
N ASP A 53 10.87 5.49 8.76
CA ASP A 53 11.78 4.76 7.87
C ASP A 53 11.37 4.95 6.40
N LEU A 54 10.07 4.93 6.12
CA LEU A 54 9.51 5.19 4.79
C LEU A 54 9.86 6.59 4.29
N LEU A 55 9.72 7.60 5.16
CA LEU A 55 10.12 8.97 4.85
C LEU A 55 11.63 9.06 4.53
N ASP A 56 12.46 8.38 5.32
CA ASP A 56 13.91 8.42 5.18
C ASP A 56 14.39 7.77 3.87
N ARG A 57 13.81 6.62 3.47
CA ARG A 57 14.25 5.91 2.26
C ARG A 57 13.55 6.30 0.97
N PHE A 58 12.38 6.97 1.05
CA PHE A 58 11.56 7.28 -0.13
C PHE A 58 12.39 7.89 -1.26
N LYS A 59 13.18 8.93 -0.97
CA LYS A 59 13.94 9.64 -2.02
C LYS A 59 15.08 8.80 -2.60
N SER A 60 15.82 8.12 -1.75
CA SER A 60 17.01 7.35 -2.17
C SER A 60 16.62 6.10 -2.97
N GLU A 61 15.44 5.52 -2.70
CA GLU A 61 15.00 4.32 -3.39
C GLU A 61 14.02 4.59 -4.53
N ALA A 62 13.03 5.48 -4.36
CA ALA A 62 12.02 5.67 -5.40
C ALA A 62 12.53 6.50 -6.59
N LEU A 63 13.21 7.63 -6.32
CA LEU A 63 13.58 8.57 -7.38
C LEU A 63 14.49 7.96 -8.47
N PRO A 64 15.49 7.11 -8.16
CA PRO A 64 16.32 6.49 -9.20
C PRO A 64 15.58 5.57 -10.17
N ARG A 65 14.35 5.15 -9.86
CA ARG A 65 13.53 4.27 -10.72
C ARG A 65 12.64 5.07 -11.67
N PHE A 66 12.39 6.35 -11.38
CA PHE A 66 11.62 7.23 -12.25
C PHE A 66 12.43 7.72 -13.46
N SER A 67 11.76 8.32 -14.43
CA SER A 67 12.37 8.97 -15.59
C SER A 67 11.55 10.19 -16.00
N ASP A 68 12.23 11.17 -16.56
CA ASP A 68 11.63 12.33 -17.25
C ASP A 68 10.86 11.96 -18.53
N GLN A 69 11.03 10.74 -19.04
CA GLN A 69 10.35 10.21 -20.23
C GLN A 69 9.14 9.32 -19.90
N SER A 70 8.81 9.14 -18.61
CA SER A 70 7.70 8.29 -18.16
C SER A 70 6.70 9.05 -17.31
N GLU A 71 5.47 8.55 -17.28
CA GLU A 71 4.53 8.89 -16.21
C GLU A 71 4.95 8.18 -14.93
N ASN A 72 5.36 8.98 -13.94
CA ASN A 72 5.88 8.46 -12.67
C ASN A 72 4.73 8.32 -11.66
N LYS A 73 4.56 7.10 -11.14
CA LYS A 73 3.52 6.73 -10.19
C LYS A 73 4.18 6.20 -8.92
N LEU A 74 3.81 6.73 -7.76
CA LEU A 74 4.22 6.22 -6.46
C LEU A 74 3.02 5.55 -5.78
N ILE A 75 3.22 4.32 -5.33
CA ILE A 75 2.23 3.60 -4.53
C ILE A 75 2.83 3.37 -3.14
N LEU A 76 2.13 3.84 -2.11
CA LEU A 76 2.53 3.65 -0.72
C LEU A 76 1.60 2.63 -0.07
N CYS A 77 2.15 1.51 0.38
CA CYS A 77 1.44 0.48 1.15
C CYS A 77 1.84 0.63 2.62
N LEU A 78 0.98 1.31 3.38
CA LEU A 78 1.27 1.65 4.77
C LEU A 78 1.01 0.45 5.66
N GLY A 79 1.97 0.13 6.54
CA GLY A 79 1.81 -0.86 7.59
C GLY A 79 1.40 -0.24 8.92
N SER A 80 1.41 -1.06 9.97
CA SER A 80 1.07 -0.66 11.34
C SER A 80 2.26 -0.66 12.31
N SER A 81 3.49 -0.77 11.80
CA SER A 81 4.73 -0.88 12.60
C SER A 81 4.95 0.33 13.51
N ASP A 82 4.43 1.51 13.13
CA ASP A 82 4.44 2.73 13.93
C ASP A 82 3.95 2.51 15.37
N ILE A 83 2.90 1.71 15.55
CA ILE A 83 2.29 1.43 16.85
C ILE A 83 3.29 0.66 17.73
N ALA A 84 3.87 -0.41 17.19
CA ALA A 84 4.86 -1.21 17.91
C ALA A 84 6.15 -0.43 18.20
N ALA A 85 6.51 0.51 17.33
CA ALA A 85 7.65 1.41 17.51
C ALA A 85 7.35 2.61 18.45
N GLY A 86 6.11 2.74 18.94
CA GLY A 86 5.71 3.81 19.86
C GLY A 86 5.62 5.19 19.21
N LEU A 87 5.46 5.26 17.89
CA LEU A 87 5.24 6.53 17.19
C LEU A 87 3.82 7.03 17.49
N THR A 88 3.72 8.31 17.81
CA THR A 88 2.41 8.96 17.95
C THR A 88 1.74 9.06 16.58
N ILE A 89 0.41 8.93 16.52
CA ILE A 89 -0.38 9.15 15.29
C ILE A 89 -0.06 10.50 14.63
N SER A 90 0.17 11.55 15.42
CA SER A 90 0.55 12.88 14.89
C SER A 90 1.88 12.84 14.14
N ARG A 91 2.86 12.07 14.62
CA ARG A 91 4.14 11.87 13.94
C ARG A 91 3.95 11.08 12.64
N SER A 92 3.21 9.97 12.69
CA SER A 92 2.91 9.15 11.52
C SER A 92 2.23 9.95 10.41
N ARG A 93 1.25 10.78 10.79
CA ARG A 93 0.56 11.71 9.87
C ARG A 93 1.50 12.73 9.26
N LEU A 94 2.40 13.32 10.05
CA LEU A 94 3.38 14.28 9.56
C LEU A 94 4.38 13.64 8.60
N ASN A 95 4.84 12.43 8.91
CA ASN A 95 5.76 11.69 8.04
C ASN A 95 5.11 11.41 6.68
N LEU A 96 3.89 10.85 6.68
CA LEU A 96 3.15 10.61 5.44
C LEU A 96 2.90 11.92 4.67
N ALA A 97 2.43 12.97 5.35
CA ALA A 97 2.22 14.28 4.75
C ALA A 97 3.47 14.78 4.01
N THR A 98 4.65 14.63 4.64
CA THR A 98 5.93 15.05 4.07
C THR A 98 6.28 14.27 2.80
N VAL A 99 6.12 12.94 2.82
CA VAL A 99 6.37 12.10 1.63
C VAL A 99 5.44 12.47 0.48
N LEU A 100 4.15 12.68 0.78
CA LEU A 100 3.16 13.03 -0.24
C LEU A 100 3.45 14.41 -0.84
N ASP A 101 3.76 15.41 -0.01
CA ASP A 101 4.08 16.76 -0.47
C ASP A 101 5.36 16.77 -1.32
N ASP A 102 6.37 15.98 -0.93
CA ASP A 102 7.59 15.79 -1.70
C ASP A 102 7.30 15.14 -3.06
N ALA A 103 6.54 14.04 -3.10
CA ALA A 103 6.21 13.36 -4.35
C ALA A 103 5.41 14.25 -5.31
N ILE A 104 4.42 14.99 -4.80
CA ILE A 104 3.62 15.95 -5.60
C ILE A 104 4.52 17.03 -6.20
N ARG A 105 5.46 17.56 -5.41
CA ARG A 105 6.42 18.58 -5.88
C ARG A 105 7.34 18.05 -6.98
N GLU A 106 7.70 16.77 -6.95
CA GLU A 106 8.47 16.10 -8.00
C GLU A 106 7.61 15.71 -9.22
N GLY A 107 6.31 16.07 -9.25
CA GLY A 107 5.40 15.73 -10.34
C GLY A 107 5.00 14.25 -10.37
N ILE A 108 5.18 13.52 -9.27
CA ILE A 108 4.86 12.09 -9.16
C ILE A 108 3.41 11.95 -8.69
N SER A 109 2.58 11.19 -9.42
CA SER A 109 1.22 10.89 -8.96
C SER A 109 1.25 9.82 -7.87
N VAL A 110 0.42 9.96 -6.83
CA VAL A 110 0.47 9.06 -5.66
C VAL A 110 -0.85 8.31 -5.43
N PHE A 111 -0.73 7.03 -5.05
CA PHE A 111 -1.83 6.17 -4.62
C PHE A 111 -1.48 5.52 -3.28
N VAL A 112 -2.37 5.57 -2.29
CA VAL A 112 -2.07 5.11 -0.93
C VAL A 112 -2.97 3.95 -0.53
N ILE A 113 -2.38 2.87 -0.05
CA ILE A 113 -3.04 1.68 0.48
C ILE A 113 -2.82 1.67 1.99
N GLY A 114 -3.90 1.65 2.75
CA GLY A 114 -3.88 1.66 4.20
C GLY A 114 -3.45 0.34 4.84
N PRO A 115 -3.17 0.36 6.16
CA PRO A 115 -2.81 -0.86 6.89
C PRO A 115 -3.97 -1.86 6.94
N THR A 116 -3.61 -3.12 7.07
CA THR A 116 -4.56 -4.22 7.27
C THR A 116 -4.70 -4.56 8.76
N PRO A 117 -5.81 -5.19 9.19
CA PRO A 117 -5.95 -5.64 10.57
C PRO A 117 -5.04 -6.85 10.84
N THR A 118 -4.54 -6.95 12.06
CA THR A 118 -3.64 -8.01 12.54
C THR A 118 -4.37 -9.24 13.11
N GLY A 119 -5.69 -9.14 13.33
CA GLY A 119 -6.48 -10.16 13.99
C GLY A 119 -6.19 -10.25 15.49
N VAL A 120 -5.67 -9.17 16.08
CA VAL A 120 -5.46 -9.00 17.53
C VAL A 120 -6.28 -7.79 17.94
N PRO A 121 -7.47 -7.97 18.54
CA PRO A 121 -8.43 -6.89 18.77
C PRO A 121 -7.86 -5.68 19.52
N GLU A 122 -7.02 -5.92 20.53
CA GLU A 122 -6.41 -4.85 21.33
C GLU A 122 -5.46 -3.99 20.51
N PHE A 123 -4.71 -4.61 19.58
CA PHE A 123 -3.81 -3.89 18.70
C PHE A 123 -4.57 -3.24 17.53
N ASP A 124 -5.59 -3.91 17.01
CA ASP A 124 -6.39 -3.45 15.88
C ASP A 124 -7.18 -2.17 16.20
N ALA A 125 -7.50 -1.90 17.46
CA ALA A 125 -8.03 -0.60 17.88
C ALA A 125 -7.08 0.57 17.53
N GLU A 126 -5.78 0.40 17.78
CA GLU A 126 -4.76 1.38 17.44
C GLU A 126 -4.50 1.44 15.92
N VAL A 127 -4.56 0.29 15.23
CA VAL A 127 -4.45 0.23 13.76
C VAL A 127 -5.59 1.02 13.10
N ASN A 128 -6.81 0.93 13.64
CA ASN A 128 -7.95 1.69 13.15
C ASN A 128 -7.68 3.20 13.25
N HIS A 129 -7.25 3.68 14.42
CA HIS A 129 -6.94 5.10 14.64
C HIS A 129 -5.80 5.58 13.74
N LEU A 130 -4.79 4.74 13.50
CA LEU A 130 -3.70 5.05 12.58
C LEU A 130 -4.19 5.13 11.13
N SER A 131 -5.01 4.17 10.69
CA SER A 131 -5.62 4.13 9.35
C SER A 131 -6.46 5.38 9.09
N ASP A 132 -7.32 5.77 10.03
CA ASP A 132 -8.12 7.00 9.95
C ASP A 132 -7.23 8.24 9.82
N GLY A 133 -6.16 8.30 10.62
CA GLY A 133 -5.17 9.38 10.58
C GLY A 133 -4.50 9.50 9.21
N PHE A 134 -4.14 8.37 8.59
CA PHE A 134 -3.58 8.35 7.23
C PHE A 134 -4.62 8.75 6.18
N ALA A 135 -5.84 8.21 6.25
CA ALA A 135 -6.92 8.54 5.34
C ALA A 135 -7.19 10.06 5.30
N ASP A 136 -7.19 10.72 6.46
CA ASP A 136 -7.34 12.17 6.57
C ASP A 136 -6.21 12.94 5.87
N VAL A 137 -4.96 12.49 6.03
CA VAL A 137 -3.78 13.12 5.41
C VAL A 137 -3.85 13.04 3.89
N VAL A 138 -4.26 11.88 3.37
CA VAL A 138 -4.38 11.59 1.93
C VAL A 138 -5.55 12.37 1.32
N LYS A 139 -6.73 12.35 1.96
CA LYS A 139 -7.92 13.08 1.50
C LYS A 139 -7.70 14.59 1.41
N ARG A 140 -6.99 15.19 2.37
CA ARG A 140 -6.64 16.64 2.34
C ARG A 140 -5.82 17.03 1.10
N ARG A 141 -5.13 16.09 0.47
CA ARG A 141 -4.34 16.28 -0.76
C ARG A 141 -5.09 15.86 -2.02
N GLN A 142 -6.37 15.50 -1.90
CA GLN A 142 -7.20 15.01 -3.01
C GLN A 142 -6.59 13.77 -3.70
N LEU A 143 -5.87 12.95 -2.93
CA LEU A 143 -5.30 11.70 -3.38
C LEU A 143 -6.21 10.52 -3.02
N THR A 144 -6.01 9.39 -3.69
CA THR A 144 -6.76 8.16 -3.42
C THR A 144 -6.19 7.40 -2.23
N TYR A 145 -7.07 7.03 -1.29
CA TYR A 145 -6.78 6.14 -0.17
C TYR A 145 -7.62 4.86 -0.27
N VAL A 146 -6.96 3.71 -0.26
CA VAL A 146 -7.60 2.39 -0.17
C VAL A 146 -7.65 1.99 1.29
N ASP A 147 -8.85 1.99 1.86
CA ASP A 147 -9.09 1.45 3.20
C ASP A 147 -9.06 -0.08 3.17
N CYS A 148 -8.01 -0.65 3.76
CA CYS A 148 -7.84 -2.09 3.95
C CYS A 148 -8.14 -2.54 5.38
N PHE A 149 -8.46 -1.64 6.30
CA PHE A 149 -8.72 -2.01 7.68
C PHE A 149 -10.20 -2.34 7.88
N SER A 150 -11.09 -1.37 7.65
CA SER A 150 -12.51 -1.51 8.00
C SER A 150 -13.19 -2.70 7.31
N PRO A 151 -12.93 -2.99 6.03
CA PRO A 151 -13.55 -4.14 5.36
C PRO A 151 -13.01 -5.50 5.82
N LEU A 152 -11.82 -5.54 6.43
CA LEU A 152 -11.11 -6.79 6.73
C LEU A 152 -11.16 -7.18 8.22
N VAL A 153 -11.38 -6.22 9.13
CA VAL A 153 -11.26 -6.45 10.59
C VAL A 153 -12.24 -7.48 11.12
N GLU A 154 -13.43 -7.60 10.52
CA GLU A 154 -14.44 -8.61 10.85
C GLU A 154 -14.57 -9.71 9.76
N HIS A 155 -13.72 -9.69 8.73
CA HIS A 155 -13.87 -10.61 7.61
C HIS A 155 -13.39 -12.02 7.98
N GLU A 156 -14.32 -12.97 8.05
CA GLU A 156 -14.04 -14.35 8.50
C GLU A 156 -12.87 -15.02 7.76
N GLY A 157 -12.83 -14.89 6.42
CA GLY A 157 -11.76 -15.46 5.60
C GLY A 157 -10.39 -14.84 5.84
N TRP A 158 -10.34 -13.56 6.21
CA TRP A 158 -9.09 -12.86 6.55
C TRP A 158 -8.60 -13.36 7.92
N LEU A 159 -9.47 -13.26 8.92
CA LEU A 159 -9.16 -13.66 10.30
C LEU A 159 -8.73 -15.13 10.39
N LYS A 160 -9.42 -16.03 9.66
CA LYS A 160 -9.06 -17.45 9.62
C LYS A 160 -7.61 -17.65 9.19
N GLU A 161 -7.19 -17.06 8.06
CA GLU A 161 -5.83 -17.21 7.56
C GLU A 161 -4.79 -16.62 8.52
N LEU A 162 -5.09 -15.48 9.15
CA LEU A 162 -4.20 -14.90 10.16
C LEU A 162 -4.02 -15.83 11.37
N THR A 163 -5.10 -16.47 11.84
CA THR A 163 -5.04 -17.38 13.00
C THR A 163 -4.34 -18.70 12.70
N GLU A 164 -4.41 -19.18 11.46
CA GLU A 164 -3.74 -20.41 11.01
C GLU A 164 -2.24 -20.18 10.73
N SER A 165 -1.82 -18.92 10.60
CA SER A 165 -0.45 -18.51 10.34
C SER A 165 0.31 -18.22 11.64
N SER A 166 1.45 -18.89 11.85
CA SER A 166 2.33 -18.63 13.00
C SER A 166 2.88 -17.19 13.04
N ARG A 167 2.89 -16.52 11.88
CA ARG A 167 3.35 -15.13 11.71
C ARG A 167 2.20 -14.13 11.54
N ARG A 168 0.94 -14.58 11.63
CA ARG A 168 -0.26 -13.77 11.33
C ARG A 168 -0.19 -13.10 9.96
N LEU A 169 0.22 -13.87 8.96
CA LEU A 169 0.22 -13.44 7.56
C LEU A 169 -1.01 -13.98 6.84
N PRO A 170 -1.62 -13.20 5.93
CA PRO A 170 -2.69 -13.70 5.08
C PRO A 170 -2.18 -14.76 4.09
N GLY A 171 -3.10 -15.58 3.63
CA GLY A 171 -2.90 -16.57 2.60
C GLY A 171 -3.59 -16.17 1.30
N GLN A 172 -4.08 -17.18 0.56
CA GLN A 172 -4.64 -16.95 -0.77
C GLN A 172 -5.89 -16.04 -0.74
N VAL A 173 -6.74 -16.19 0.27
CA VAL A 173 -7.98 -15.42 0.43
C VAL A 173 -7.65 -13.98 0.77
N GLY A 174 -6.83 -13.74 1.79
CA GLY A 174 -6.47 -12.41 2.25
C GLY A 174 -5.77 -11.57 1.18
N TYR A 175 -4.82 -12.15 0.44
CA TYR A 175 -4.22 -11.45 -0.70
C TYR A 175 -5.20 -11.20 -1.85
N GLY A 176 -6.21 -12.07 -2.01
CA GLY A 176 -7.32 -11.83 -2.94
C GLY A 176 -8.20 -10.65 -2.53
N LEU A 177 -8.49 -10.52 -1.23
CA LEU A 177 -9.28 -9.41 -0.68
C LEU A 177 -8.55 -8.07 -0.81
N ILE A 178 -7.24 -8.02 -0.49
CA ILE A 178 -6.43 -6.80 -0.71
C ILE A 178 -6.44 -6.41 -2.19
N ALA A 179 -6.20 -7.37 -3.10
CA ALA A 179 -6.20 -7.09 -4.53
C ALA A 179 -7.57 -6.56 -5.00
N TRP A 180 -8.66 -7.12 -4.49
CA TRP A 180 -10.01 -6.65 -4.78
C TRP A 180 -10.22 -5.22 -4.29
N LEU A 181 -9.85 -4.90 -3.05
CA LEU A 181 -9.97 -3.54 -2.50
C LEU A 181 -9.18 -2.52 -3.33
N VAL A 182 -7.95 -2.86 -3.71
CA VAL A 182 -7.11 -1.99 -4.54
C VAL A 182 -7.77 -1.72 -5.89
N MET A 183 -8.19 -2.78 -6.60
CA MET A 183 -8.81 -2.64 -7.92
C MET A 183 -10.11 -1.83 -7.89
N ASN A 184 -10.97 -2.05 -6.89
CA ASN A 184 -12.26 -1.38 -6.77
C ASN A 184 -12.18 0.03 -6.17
N ARG A 185 -10.96 0.56 -5.99
CA ARG A 185 -10.71 1.92 -5.49
C ARG A 185 -9.90 2.75 -6.49
N GLY A 186 -10.16 2.57 -7.79
CA GLY A 186 -9.61 3.43 -8.84
C GLY A 186 -8.18 3.09 -9.26
N TRP A 187 -7.74 1.83 -9.07
CA TRP A 187 -6.40 1.41 -9.49
C TRP A 187 -6.16 1.62 -10.99
N PHE A 188 -7.11 1.23 -11.84
CA PHE A 188 -6.97 1.35 -13.30
C PHE A 188 -6.99 2.82 -13.75
N GLU A 189 -7.92 3.63 -13.20
CA GLU A 189 -7.96 5.08 -13.43
C GLU A 189 -6.63 5.76 -13.01
N PHE A 190 -6.09 5.39 -11.85
CA PHE A 190 -4.81 5.92 -11.37
C PHE A 190 -3.65 5.61 -12.33
N LEU A 191 -3.67 4.43 -12.96
CA LEU A 191 -2.72 4.03 -13.99
C LEU A 191 -3.06 4.60 -15.38
N GLY A 192 -4.10 5.41 -15.53
CA GLY A 192 -4.51 5.97 -16.83
C GLY A 192 -5.05 4.91 -17.79
N LEU A 193 -5.57 3.80 -17.27
CA LEU A 193 -6.16 2.72 -18.04
C LEU A 193 -7.69 2.86 -18.05
N GLU A 194 -8.31 2.73 -19.22
CA GLU A 194 -9.77 2.67 -19.34
C GLU A 194 -10.28 1.32 -18.80
N GLU A 195 -11.32 1.33 -17.97
CA GLU A 195 -12.05 0.12 -17.60
C GLU A 195 -12.84 -0.37 -18.83
N ASN A 196 -12.45 -1.54 -19.38
CA ASN A 196 -13.23 -2.24 -20.39
C ASN A 196 -14.40 -3.02 -19.75
#